data_AF-A0A9P0TDM3-F1
#
_entry.id   AF-A0A9P0TDM3-F1
#
_cell.length_a   1.000
_cell.length_b   1.000
_cell.length_c   1.000
_cell.angle_alpha   90.00
_cell.angle_beta   90.00
_cell.angle_gamma   90.00
#
_symmetry.space_group_name_H-M   'P 1'
#
loop_
_entity.id
_entity.type
_entity.pdbx_description
1 polymer ?
#
loop_
_entity_poly.entity_id
_entity_poly.type
_entity_poly.pdbx_seq_one_letter_code
_entity_poly.pdbx_strand_id
1 'polypeptide(L)'
;MPPPSVISRNVDCSKKNSDGHERLQRFLDSLPKMPSHYCRANSSRQYLEPVFQTMEQLYKEYVSKCELDSLKCLSRRVFDNVFLKQNLSLFHPKKDQCDVCCGHKVGNLNDTEITIHRDRKDKARQEKDTDKNLAIERKTCHVTQDVQSVKLAPYLQASAIYYKTKLAVHNFTMYNLSTLAATGSMNQMVPLKLPFSHRALWINYRKF
;
A
#
# COMPACT_ATOMS: atom_id res chain seq x y z
N MET A 1 17.95 -74.06 4.14
CA MET A 1 17.42 -72.96 3.33
C MET A 1 17.58 -71.68 4.14
N PRO A 2 18.30 -70.65 3.64
CA PRO A 2 18.34 -69.35 4.31
C PRO A 2 17.06 -68.56 4.02
N PRO A 3 16.66 -67.61 4.90
CA PRO A 3 15.45 -66.82 4.70
C PRO A 3 15.63 -65.80 3.57
N PRO A 4 14.54 -65.40 2.88
CA PRO A 4 14.61 -64.42 1.80
C PRO A 4 15.03 -63.04 2.35
N SER A 5 16.06 -62.48 1.75
CA SER A 5 16.55 -61.13 2.02
C SER A 5 15.47 -60.10 1.69
N VAL A 6 15.02 -59.35 2.69
CA VAL A 6 14.12 -58.20 2.51
C VAL A 6 14.93 -57.08 1.85
N ILE A 7 14.69 -56.83 0.56
CA ILE A 7 15.25 -55.68 -0.15
C ILE A 7 14.51 -54.42 0.35
N SER A 8 15.12 -53.70 1.30
CA SER A 8 14.64 -52.37 1.68
C SER A 8 14.91 -51.39 0.55
N ARG A 9 13.86 -50.97 -0.16
CA ARG A 9 13.95 -49.85 -1.11
C ARG A 9 14.09 -48.56 -0.32
N ASN A 10 15.31 -48.12 -0.07
CA ASN A 10 15.61 -46.76 0.38
C ASN A 10 15.28 -45.79 -0.75
N VAL A 11 14.04 -45.32 -0.81
CA VAL A 11 13.64 -44.22 -1.68
C VAL A 11 14.08 -42.92 -1.01
N ASP A 12 15.10 -42.31 -1.61
CA ASP A 12 15.76 -41.08 -1.21
C ASP A 12 14.76 -39.95 -0.86
N CYS A 13 14.68 -39.62 0.43
CA CYS A 13 13.75 -38.62 0.99
C CYS A 13 13.98 -37.21 0.39
N SER A 14 15.21 -36.94 -0.04
CA SER A 14 15.63 -35.62 -0.55
C SER A 14 14.91 -35.24 -1.86
N LYS A 15 14.68 -36.21 -2.75
CA LYS A 15 14.00 -35.98 -4.05
C LYS A 15 12.48 -35.78 -3.93
N LYS A 16 11.85 -36.31 -2.87
CA LYS A 16 10.40 -36.14 -2.66
C LYS A 16 10.04 -34.72 -2.24
N ASN A 17 10.93 -34.03 -1.54
CA ASN A 17 10.69 -32.66 -1.07
C ASN A 17 10.86 -31.62 -2.19
N SER A 18 11.82 -31.81 -3.11
CA SER A 18 12.02 -30.90 -4.25
C SER A 18 10.82 -30.88 -5.20
N ASP A 19 10.22 -32.05 -5.46
CA ASP A 19 9.04 -32.19 -6.31
C ASP A 19 7.78 -31.52 -5.71
N GLY A 20 7.63 -31.55 -4.38
CA GLY A 20 6.59 -30.78 -3.68
C GLY A 20 6.75 -29.27 -3.85
N HIS A 21 7.98 -28.78 -3.72
CA HIS A 21 8.30 -27.36 -3.86
C HIS A 21 8.05 -26.82 -5.27
N GLU A 22 8.42 -27.59 -6.29
CA GLU A 22 8.20 -27.20 -7.69
C GLU A 22 6.71 -27.09 -8.01
N ARG A 23 5.90 -28.05 -7.56
CA ARG A 23 4.44 -27.99 -7.72
C ARG A 23 3.81 -26.78 -7.03
N LEU A 24 4.27 -26.46 -5.83
CA LEU A 24 3.81 -25.28 -5.12
C LEU A 24 4.19 -23.98 -5.86
N GLN A 25 5.39 -23.91 -6.42
CA GLN A 25 5.79 -22.77 -7.25
C GLN A 25 4.90 -22.63 -8.49
N ARG A 26 4.66 -23.74 -9.21
CA ARG A 26 3.74 -23.76 -10.36
C ARG A 26 2.33 -23.32 -9.98
N PHE A 27 1.83 -23.72 -8.80
CA PHE A 27 0.54 -23.25 -8.29
C PHE A 27 0.55 -21.73 -8.09
N LEU A 28 1.54 -21.19 -7.38
CA LEU A 28 1.64 -19.75 -7.12
C LEU A 28 1.83 -18.93 -8.41
N ASP A 29 2.54 -19.46 -9.39
CA ASP A 29 2.74 -18.84 -10.69
C ASP A 29 1.50 -18.88 -11.58
N SER A 30 0.62 -19.84 -11.37
CA SER A 30 -0.68 -19.91 -12.07
C SER A 30 -1.70 -18.89 -11.56
N LEU A 31 -1.46 -18.26 -10.40
CA LEU A 31 -2.38 -17.27 -9.85
C LEU A 31 -2.23 -15.92 -10.58
N PRO A 32 -3.33 -15.19 -10.80
CA PRO A 32 -3.27 -13.88 -11.42
C PRO A 32 -2.52 -12.89 -10.51
N LYS A 33 -1.52 -12.24 -11.08
CA LYS A 33 -0.66 -11.25 -10.42
C LYS A 33 -1.02 -9.86 -10.94
N MET A 34 -1.12 -8.89 -10.03
CA MET A 34 -1.37 -7.50 -10.39
C MET A 34 -0.08 -6.67 -10.26
N PRO A 35 0.15 -5.70 -11.18
CA PRO A 35 1.25 -4.78 -11.03
C PRO A 35 1.05 -3.96 -9.76
N SER A 36 2.14 -3.74 -9.04
CA SER A 36 2.14 -2.91 -7.86
C SER A 36 2.06 -1.43 -8.26
N HIS A 37 0.89 -0.97 -8.71
CA HIS A 37 0.64 0.46 -9.01
C HIS A 37 0.92 1.36 -7.77
N TYR A 38 0.98 0.75 -6.58
CA TYR A 38 1.28 1.40 -5.31
C TYR A 38 2.69 1.14 -4.78
N CYS A 39 3.54 0.38 -5.49
CA CYS A 39 4.94 0.33 -5.12
C CYS A 39 5.61 1.63 -5.53
N ARG A 40 6.22 2.29 -4.55
CA ARG A 40 7.27 3.26 -4.82
C ARG A 40 8.33 2.57 -5.69
N ALA A 41 8.94 3.31 -6.62
CA ALA A 41 9.83 2.79 -7.68
C ALA A 41 10.92 1.78 -7.24
N ASN A 42 11.24 1.70 -5.93
CA ASN A 42 12.27 0.84 -5.37
C ASN A 42 11.78 -0.53 -4.86
N SER A 43 10.51 -0.90 -5.06
CA SER A 43 9.95 -2.17 -4.55
C SER A 43 9.65 -3.14 -5.69
N SER A 44 10.33 -4.30 -5.71
CA SER A 44 10.11 -5.39 -6.67
C SER A 44 8.99 -6.37 -6.25
N ARG A 45 8.16 -5.98 -5.28
CA ARG A 45 7.15 -6.87 -4.68
C ARG A 45 5.96 -7.05 -5.61
N GLN A 46 5.57 -8.30 -5.85
CA GLN A 46 4.40 -8.64 -6.65
C GLN A 46 3.18 -8.88 -5.76
N TYR A 47 2.01 -8.47 -6.22
CA TYR A 47 0.77 -8.66 -5.48
C TYR A 47 -0.12 -9.66 -6.22
N LEU A 48 -0.73 -10.58 -5.47
CA LEU A 48 -1.84 -11.36 -6.01
C LEU A 48 -3.06 -10.45 -6.14
N GLU A 49 -3.89 -10.71 -7.14
CA GLU A 49 -5.20 -10.07 -7.25
C GLU A 49 -6.03 -10.28 -5.95
N PRO A 50 -6.91 -9.34 -5.60
CA PRO A 50 -7.68 -9.36 -4.35
C PRO A 50 -8.81 -10.40 -4.34
N VAL A 51 -8.53 -11.61 -4.84
CA VAL A 51 -9.39 -12.80 -4.69
C VAL A 51 -9.25 -13.36 -3.27
N PHE A 52 -8.03 -13.34 -2.73
CA PHE A 52 -7.72 -13.85 -1.40
C PHE A 52 -7.46 -12.71 -0.43
N GLN A 53 -8.24 -12.66 0.65
CA GLN A 53 -8.06 -11.67 1.72
C GLN A 53 -7.03 -12.14 2.75
N THR A 54 -6.92 -13.44 2.97
CA THR A 54 -6.02 -14.02 3.98
C THR A 54 -5.14 -15.12 3.41
N MET A 55 -3.97 -15.31 4.01
CA MET A 55 -3.06 -16.41 3.68
C MET A 55 -3.68 -17.79 3.94
N GLU A 56 -4.66 -17.85 4.84
CA GLU A 56 -5.37 -19.09 5.14
C GLU A 56 -6.33 -19.49 4.01
N GLN A 57 -7.07 -18.54 3.44
CA GLN A 57 -7.90 -18.80 2.26
C GLN A 57 -7.06 -19.31 1.09
N LEU A 58 -5.92 -18.66 0.84
CA LEU A 58 -5.00 -19.07 -0.21
C LEU A 58 -4.44 -20.49 0.03
N TYR A 59 -4.09 -20.82 1.28
CA TYR A 59 -3.63 -22.15 1.62
C TYR A 59 -4.73 -23.22 1.48
N LYS A 60 -5.98 -22.89 1.82
CA LYS A 60 -7.12 -23.81 1.63
C LYS A 60 -7.30 -24.16 0.15
N GLU A 61 -7.24 -23.19 -0.75
CA GLU A 61 -7.28 -23.46 -2.20
C GLU A 61 -6.13 -24.35 -2.67
N TYR A 62 -4.92 -24.13 -2.15
CA TYR A 62 -3.78 -25.00 -2.44
C TYR A 62 -4.03 -26.44 -2.00
N VAL A 63 -4.60 -26.64 -0.81
CA VAL A 63 -4.95 -27.96 -0.28
C VAL A 63 -6.02 -28.62 -1.14
N SER A 64 -7.11 -27.92 -1.46
CA SER A 64 -8.18 -28.42 -2.33
C SER A 64 -7.66 -28.86 -3.70
N LYS A 65 -6.73 -28.09 -4.28
CA LYS A 65 -6.10 -28.45 -5.56
C LYS A 65 -5.24 -29.71 -5.45
N CYS A 66 -4.47 -29.84 -4.38
CA CYS A 66 -3.68 -31.04 -4.14
C CYS A 66 -4.56 -32.28 -3.91
N GLU A 67 -5.71 -32.13 -3.23
CA GLU A 67 -6.68 -33.22 -3.07
C GLU A 67 -7.28 -33.65 -4.41
N LEU A 68 -7.62 -32.70 -5.28
CA LEU A 68 -8.14 -32.96 -6.62
C LEU A 68 -7.11 -33.69 -7.50
N ASP A 69 -5.84 -33.32 -7.39
CA ASP A 69 -4.73 -33.97 -8.09
C ASP A 69 -4.27 -35.29 -7.41
N SER A 70 -4.91 -35.70 -6.30
CA SER A 70 -4.53 -36.85 -5.47
C SER A 70 -3.07 -36.82 -4.99
N LEU A 71 -2.57 -35.63 -4.69
CA LEU A 71 -1.19 -35.36 -4.27
C LEU A 71 -1.09 -35.01 -2.78
N LYS A 72 0.08 -35.28 -2.19
CA LYS A 72 0.37 -34.92 -0.81
C LYS A 72 0.67 -33.41 -0.69
N CYS A 73 -0.14 -32.71 0.10
CA CYS A 73 0.06 -31.30 0.41
C CYS A 73 1.34 -31.04 1.22
N LEU A 74 2.00 -29.92 0.94
CA LEU A 74 3.05 -29.39 1.82
C LEU A 74 2.43 -28.71 3.06
N SER A 75 3.20 -28.64 4.15
CA SER A 75 2.73 -27.98 5.37
C SER A 75 2.62 -26.47 5.21
N ARG A 76 1.72 -25.86 5.99
CA ARG A 76 1.48 -24.41 5.98
C ARG A 76 2.75 -23.57 6.12
N ARG A 77 3.68 -23.98 7.00
CA ARG A 77 4.95 -23.26 7.20
C ARG A 77 5.82 -23.27 5.94
N VAL A 78 5.86 -24.40 5.23
CA VAL A 78 6.61 -24.51 3.97
C VAL A 78 5.94 -23.65 2.89
N PHE A 79 4.61 -23.65 2.85
CA PHE A 79 3.82 -22.80 1.97
C PHE A 79 4.15 -21.32 2.15
N ASP A 80 4.05 -20.81 3.37
CA ASP A 80 4.29 -19.39 3.69
C ASP A 80 5.74 -18.98 3.34
N ASN A 81 6.72 -19.85 3.59
CA ASN A 81 8.12 -19.61 3.23
C ASN A 81 8.33 -19.49 1.71
N VAL A 82 7.72 -20.38 0.92
CA VAL A 82 7.84 -20.35 -0.54
C VAL A 82 7.14 -19.12 -1.12
N PHE A 83 5.97 -18.77 -0.57
CA PHE A 83 5.24 -17.57 -0.93
C PHE A 83 6.07 -16.29 -0.72
N LEU A 84 6.70 -16.15 0.45
CA LEU A 84 7.57 -15.02 0.75
C LEU A 84 8.83 -15.02 -0.12
N LYS A 85 9.42 -16.20 -0.40
CA LYS A 85 10.61 -16.34 -1.25
C LYS A 85 10.35 -15.91 -2.70
N GLN A 86 9.11 -16.05 -3.20
CA GLN A 86 8.71 -15.52 -4.51
C GLN A 86 8.39 -14.01 -4.50
N ASN A 87 8.64 -13.29 -3.40
CA ASN A 87 8.32 -11.86 -3.25
C ASN A 87 6.83 -11.53 -3.51
N LEU A 88 5.94 -12.48 -3.23
CA LEU A 88 4.51 -12.30 -3.34
C LEU A 88 3.95 -11.66 -2.06
N SER A 89 2.84 -10.95 -2.21
CA SER A 89 2.06 -10.40 -1.11
C SER A 89 0.58 -10.38 -1.47
N LEU A 90 -0.27 -10.59 -0.48
CA LEU A 90 -1.70 -10.34 -0.66
C LEU A 90 -1.96 -8.83 -0.72
N PHE A 91 -2.73 -8.40 -1.71
CA PHE A 91 -3.11 -7.00 -1.84
C PHE A 91 -4.09 -6.61 -0.74
N HIS A 92 -3.65 -5.68 0.09
CA HIS A 92 -4.49 -5.02 1.08
C HIS A 92 -4.54 -3.54 0.72
N PRO A 93 -5.69 -3.00 0.30
CA PRO A 93 -5.79 -1.57 -0.01
C PRO A 93 -5.46 -0.74 1.23
N LYS A 94 -4.33 -0.02 1.20
CA LYS A 94 -3.84 0.78 2.34
C LYS A 94 -4.37 2.22 2.30
N LYS A 95 -4.82 2.67 3.49
CA LYS A 95 -5.00 4.01 4.08
C LYS A 95 -5.57 5.22 3.31
N ASP A 96 -5.73 5.20 2.00
CA ASP A 96 -6.29 6.34 1.24
C ASP A 96 -7.46 5.91 0.35
N GLN A 97 -8.41 5.18 0.93
CA GLN A 97 -9.64 4.83 0.21
C GLN A 97 -10.61 6.01 0.32
N CYS A 98 -11.14 6.45 -0.81
CA CYS A 98 -12.14 7.51 -0.84
C CYS A 98 -13.40 7.06 -0.07
N ASP A 99 -13.85 7.88 0.87
CA ASP A 99 -15.04 7.59 1.69
C ASP A 99 -16.28 7.30 0.82
N VAL A 100 -16.43 8.00 -0.30
CA VAL A 100 -17.52 7.77 -1.28
C VAL A 100 -17.39 6.39 -1.93
N CYS A 101 -16.18 5.97 -2.33
CA CYS A 101 -15.98 4.64 -2.89
C CYS A 101 -16.18 3.53 -1.85
N CYS A 102 -15.77 3.77 -0.60
CA CYS A 102 -15.99 2.83 0.50
C CYS A 102 -17.47 2.70 0.84
N GLY A 103 -18.19 3.82 0.95
CA GLY A 103 -19.62 3.85 1.24
C GLY A 103 -20.44 3.08 0.22
N HIS A 104 -20.11 3.21 -1.07
CA HIS A 104 -20.76 2.44 -2.13
C HIS A 104 -20.51 0.93 -2.00
N LYS A 105 -19.27 0.51 -1.73
CA LYS A 105 -18.94 -0.93 -1.53
C LYS A 105 -19.72 -1.57 -0.36
N VAL A 106 -20.02 -0.78 0.67
CA VAL A 106 -20.77 -1.25 1.86
C VAL A 106 -22.30 -1.15 1.63
N GLY A 107 -22.75 -0.60 0.50
CA GLY A 107 -24.17 -0.45 0.16
C GLY A 107 -24.83 0.79 0.75
N ASN A 108 -24.05 1.74 1.28
CA ASN A 108 -24.55 2.98 1.89
C ASN A 108 -24.79 4.11 0.88
N LEU A 109 -24.39 3.94 -0.38
CA LEU A 109 -24.49 4.95 -1.44
C LEU A 109 -25.08 4.35 -2.70
N ASN A 110 -25.78 5.19 -3.47
CA ASN A 110 -26.49 4.75 -4.67
C ASN A 110 -25.55 4.66 -5.89
N ASP A 111 -25.92 3.83 -6.88
CA ASP A 111 -25.16 3.67 -8.13
C ASP A 111 -25.07 4.97 -8.97
N THR A 112 -26.03 5.86 -8.81
CA THR A 112 -26.02 7.18 -9.46
C THR A 112 -24.94 8.08 -8.88
N GLU A 113 -24.77 8.08 -7.55
CA GLU A 113 -23.80 8.92 -6.84
C GLU A 113 -22.36 8.48 -7.15
N ILE A 114 -22.11 7.16 -7.23
CA ILE A 114 -20.78 6.65 -7.60
C ILE A 114 -20.44 6.95 -9.06
N THR A 115 -21.44 6.96 -9.95
CA THR A 115 -21.25 7.30 -11.37
C THR A 115 -20.82 8.76 -11.51
N ILE A 116 -21.52 9.67 -10.82
CA ILE A 116 -21.16 11.11 -10.78
C ILE A 116 -19.78 11.31 -10.16
N HIS A 117 -19.46 10.59 -9.08
CA HIS A 117 -18.15 10.65 -8.45
C HIS A 117 -17.02 10.23 -9.41
N ARG A 118 -17.22 9.14 -10.17
CA ARG A 118 -16.25 8.67 -11.17
C ARG A 118 -16.08 9.66 -12.31
N ASP A 119 -17.18 10.19 -12.84
CA ASP A 119 -17.15 11.19 -13.92
C ASP A 119 -16.39 12.46 -13.50
N ARG A 120 -16.67 12.99 -12.30
CA ARG A 120 -15.93 14.15 -11.75
C ARG A 120 -14.44 13.87 -11.58
N LYS A 121 -14.09 12.67 -11.13
CA LYS A 121 -12.70 12.24 -10.97
C LYS A 121 -11.97 12.18 -12.32
N ASP A 122 -12.62 11.66 -13.35
CA ASP A 122 -12.02 11.53 -14.68
C ASP A 122 -11.91 12.89 -15.37
N LYS A 123 -12.91 13.76 -15.24
CA LYS A 123 -12.85 15.17 -15.69
C LYS A 123 -11.69 15.93 -15.05
N ALA A 124 -11.55 15.87 -13.72
CA ALA A 124 -10.46 16.53 -13.01
C ALA A 124 -9.07 16.02 -13.44
N ARG A 125 -8.95 14.75 -13.83
CA ARG A 125 -7.71 14.19 -14.39
C ARG A 125 -7.43 14.71 -15.79
N GLN A 126 -8.44 14.75 -16.65
CA GLN A 126 -8.32 15.27 -18.01
C GLN A 126 -7.94 16.76 -18.02
N GLU A 127 -8.57 17.56 -17.15
CA GLU A 127 -8.22 18.98 -16.96
C GLU A 127 -6.77 19.12 -16.49
N LYS A 128 -6.36 18.34 -15.49
CA LYS A 128 -4.97 18.34 -15.00
C LYS A 128 -3.97 17.95 -16.10
N ASP A 129 -4.28 17.01 -16.97
CA ASP A 129 -3.38 16.60 -18.04
C ASP A 129 -3.31 17.65 -19.16
N THR A 130 -4.43 18.33 -19.45
CA THR A 130 -4.46 19.49 -20.34
C THR A 130 -3.58 20.61 -19.79
N ASP A 131 -3.72 20.92 -18.51
CA ASP A 131 -2.94 21.92 -17.78
C ASP A 131 -1.43 21.61 -17.79
N LYS A 132 -1.06 20.34 -17.60
CA LYS A 132 0.35 19.91 -17.71
C LYS A 132 0.91 20.19 -19.10
N ASN A 133 0.15 19.90 -20.17
CA ASN A 133 0.60 20.13 -21.53
C ASN A 133 0.80 21.63 -21.80
N LEU A 134 -0.12 22.48 -21.34
CA LEU A 134 0.01 23.95 -21.42
C LEU A 134 1.20 24.48 -20.61
N ALA A 135 1.49 23.85 -19.47
CA ALA A 135 2.65 24.17 -18.64
C ALA A 135 3.98 23.86 -19.35
N ILE A 136 4.06 22.73 -20.06
CA ILE A 136 5.23 22.31 -20.84
C ILE A 136 5.47 23.28 -22.00
N GLU A 137 4.39 23.72 -22.66
CA GLU A 137 4.42 24.75 -23.71
C GLU A 137 4.75 26.16 -23.19
N ARG A 138 5.01 26.32 -21.88
CA ARG A 138 5.31 27.58 -21.19
C ARG A 138 4.25 28.67 -21.36
N LYS A 139 3.02 28.28 -21.68
CA LYS A 139 1.88 29.21 -21.79
C LYS A 139 1.33 29.59 -20.42
N THR A 140 1.44 28.70 -19.45
CA THR A 140 0.92 28.85 -18.08
C THR A 140 1.89 28.25 -17.06
N CYS A 141 1.84 28.73 -15.82
CA CYS A 141 2.60 28.16 -14.70
C CYS A 141 1.65 27.33 -13.82
N HIS A 142 1.83 26.01 -13.81
CA HIS A 142 1.04 25.10 -12.98
C HIS A 142 1.86 24.60 -11.80
N VAL A 143 1.35 24.88 -10.59
CA VAL A 143 1.97 24.48 -9.33
C VAL A 143 1.00 23.61 -8.55
N THR A 144 1.46 22.45 -8.11
CA THR A 144 0.74 21.60 -7.17
C THR A 144 1.28 21.82 -5.77
N GLN A 145 0.40 22.02 -4.81
CA GLN A 145 0.74 22.11 -3.39
C GLN A 145 0.40 20.81 -2.67
N ASP A 146 1.30 20.35 -1.82
CA ASP A 146 1.08 19.22 -0.92
C ASP A 146 1.44 19.63 0.51
N VAL A 147 0.57 19.28 1.46
CA VAL A 147 0.76 19.52 2.89
C VAL A 147 1.05 18.17 3.53
N GLN A 148 2.26 17.99 4.06
CA GLN A 148 2.57 16.75 4.77
C GLN A 148 1.80 16.64 6.08
N SER A 149 1.68 15.41 6.58
CA SER A 149 1.16 15.11 7.92
C SER A 149 1.82 15.98 9.00
N VAL A 150 1.03 16.42 9.99
CA VAL A 150 1.48 17.26 11.11
C VAL A 150 2.71 16.65 11.78
N LYS A 151 3.80 17.41 11.85
CA LYS A 151 5.01 17.04 12.60
C LYS A 151 5.05 17.81 13.90
N LEU A 152 5.57 17.18 14.96
CA LEU A 152 5.76 17.84 16.25
C LEU A 152 7.20 18.35 16.36
N ALA A 153 7.36 19.61 16.74
CA ALA A 153 8.65 20.24 16.98
C ALA A 153 8.75 20.77 18.44
N PRO A 154 9.91 20.63 19.11
CA PRO A 154 11.12 19.98 18.64
C PRO A 154 11.00 18.45 18.65
N TYR A 155 11.63 17.78 17.68
CA TYR A 155 11.74 16.33 17.67
C TYR A 155 12.86 15.89 18.61
N LEU A 156 12.54 15.31 19.77
CA LEU A 156 13.50 14.49 20.51
C LEU A 156 12.83 13.22 21.07
N GLN A 157 13.65 12.20 21.32
CA GLN A 157 13.25 10.91 21.88
C GLN A 157 13.39 10.86 23.42
N ALA A 158 13.40 12.01 24.09
CA ALA A 158 13.54 12.09 25.54
C ALA A 158 12.17 12.06 26.23
N SER A 159 12.04 11.31 27.34
CA SER A 159 10.81 11.23 28.14
C SER A 159 10.37 12.59 28.72
N ALA A 160 11.32 13.48 28.99
CA ALA A 160 11.07 14.84 29.49
C ALA A 160 10.21 15.72 28.55
N ILE A 161 10.07 15.35 27.28
CA ILE A 161 9.20 16.05 26.30
C ILE A 161 7.72 15.85 26.58
N TYR A 162 7.34 14.80 27.32
CA TYR A 162 5.93 14.54 27.64
C TYR A 162 5.27 15.72 28.36
N TYR A 163 6.04 16.44 29.19
CA TYR A 163 5.55 17.57 29.98
C TYR A 163 5.77 18.94 29.32
N LYS A 164 6.23 18.98 28.06
CA LYS A 164 6.51 20.22 27.35
C LYS A 164 5.52 20.44 26.21
N THR A 165 5.18 21.70 25.96
CA THR A 165 4.35 22.12 24.84
C THR A 165 5.07 21.81 23.53
N LYS A 166 4.42 21.05 22.65
CA LYS A 166 4.92 20.71 21.31
C LYS A 166 4.27 21.63 20.29
N LEU A 167 5.05 22.09 19.32
CA LEU A 167 4.55 22.85 18.19
C LEU A 167 4.11 21.89 17.09
N ALA A 168 2.87 22.05 16.61
CA ALA A 168 2.42 21.41 15.39
C ALA A 168 2.97 22.20 14.20
N VAL A 169 3.83 21.54 13.41
CA VAL A 169 4.45 22.09 12.22
C VAL A 169 3.90 21.33 11.02
N HIS A 170 3.33 22.07 10.08
CA HIS A 170 2.97 21.56 8.77
C HIS A 170 4.12 21.82 7.81
N ASN A 171 4.56 20.79 7.11
CA ASN A 171 5.47 20.98 5.99
C ASN A 171 4.63 21.28 4.76
N PHE A 172 4.73 22.52 4.27
CA PHE A 172 4.09 22.96 3.04
C PHE A 172 5.08 22.83 1.88
N THR A 173 4.69 22.11 0.85
CA THR A 173 5.53 21.89 -0.33
C THR A 173 4.81 22.35 -1.58
N MET A 174 5.51 23.12 -2.41
CA MET A 174 5.05 23.53 -3.73
C MET A 174 5.90 22.82 -4.78
N TYR A 175 5.23 22.23 -5.76
CA TYR A 175 5.86 21.50 -6.85
C TYR A 175 5.45 22.12 -8.17
N ASN A 176 6.42 22.61 -8.93
CA ASN A 176 6.20 23.13 -10.26
C ASN A 176 6.15 21.98 -11.26
N LEU A 177 5.02 21.83 -11.96
CA LEU A 177 4.82 20.76 -12.93
C LEU A 177 5.63 20.94 -14.22
N SER A 178 6.04 22.17 -14.58
CA SER A 178 6.78 22.42 -15.82
C SER A 178 8.29 22.19 -15.68
N THR A 179 8.87 22.64 -14.58
CA THR A 179 10.31 22.50 -14.30
C THR A 179 10.64 21.26 -13.49
N LEU A 180 9.62 20.56 -12.99
CA LEU A 180 9.73 19.44 -12.04
C LEU A 180 10.49 19.81 -10.76
N ALA A 181 10.60 21.12 -10.47
CA ALA A 181 11.28 21.63 -9.29
C ALA A 181 10.31 21.70 -8.09
N ALA A 182 10.77 21.23 -6.93
CA ALA A 182 10.04 21.32 -5.68
C ALA A 182 10.69 22.37 -4.78
N THR A 183 9.90 23.31 -4.26
CA THR A 183 10.32 24.24 -3.22
C THR A 183 9.46 24.00 -1.99
N GLY A 184 10.09 23.61 -0.88
CA GLY A 184 9.43 23.50 0.41
C GLY A 184 9.68 24.76 1.23
N SER A 185 8.61 25.37 1.75
CA SER A 185 8.74 26.35 2.82
C SER A 185 8.25 25.71 4.12
N MET A 186 9.14 25.58 5.10
CA MET A 186 8.70 25.47 6.49
C MET A 186 8.12 26.84 6.83
N ASN A 187 6.80 27.00 6.83
CA ASN A 187 6.12 28.04 7.62
C ASN A 187 4.59 27.94 7.50
N GLN A 188 3.98 27.25 8.46
CA GLN A 188 2.76 27.72 9.13
C GLN A 188 2.82 27.20 10.57
N MET A 189 3.13 28.11 11.50
CA MET A 189 3.20 27.83 12.93
C MET A 189 1.84 28.12 13.53
N VAL A 190 1.13 27.09 13.99
CA VAL A 190 -0.08 27.26 14.78
C VAL A 190 0.21 26.75 16.18
N PRO A 191 0.24 27.61 17.21
CA PRO A 191 0.39 27.14 18.58
C PRO A 191 -0.83 26.31 18.95
N LEU A 192 -0.60 25.07 19.42
CA LEU A 192 -1.66 24.26 20.01
C LEU A 192 -2.09 24.94 21.32
N LYS A 193 -3.18 25.72 21.28
CA LYS A 193 -3.77 26.30 22.49
C LYS A 193 -4.43 25.18 23.29
N LEU A 194 -3.79 24.77 24.38
CA LEU A 194 -4.51 24.17 25.51
C LEU A 194 -5.18 25.30 26.32
N PRO A 195 -6.34 25.05 26.96
CA PRO A 195 -7.15 26.08 27.57
C PRO A 195 -6.55 26.45 28.94
N PHE A 196 -5.47 27.22 28.98
CA PHE A 196 -5.05 27.92 30.19
C PHE A 196 -4.57 29.33 29.88
N SER A 197 -5.17 30.26 30.61
CA SER A 197 -5.03 31.71 30.59
C SER A 197 -3.60 32.24 30.41
N HIS A 198 -3.35 33.03 29.35
CA HIS A 198 -3.01 34.46 29.42
C HIS A 198 -2.58 35.01 28.04
N ARG A 199 -3.17 36.16 27.66
CA ARG A 199 -2.82 37.13 26.60
C ARG A 199 -2.36 36.59 25.23
N ALA A 200 -3.31 36.55 24.29
CA ALA A 200 -3.04 36.55 22.85
C ALA A 200 -2.84 37.99 22.35
N LEU A 201 -1.64 38.31 21.84
CA LEU A 201 -1.39 39.48 21.01
C LEU A 201 -1.62 39.10 19.54
N TRP A 202 -2.32 39.99 18.85
CA TRP A 202 -2.87 39.85 17.52
C TRP A 202 -1.80 39.96 16.41
N ILE A 203 -1.97 39.21 15.32
CA ILE A 203 -1.44 39.59 14.01
C ILE A 203 -2.64 39.75 13.07
N ASN A 204 -2.94 40.99 12.72
CA ASN A 204 -3.93 41.37 11.71
C ASN A 204 -3.42 40.97 10.32
N TYR A 205 -4.18 40.14 9.59
CA TYR A 205 -4.06 40.05 8.14
C TYR A 205 -5.11 40.94 7.50
N ARG A 206 -4.64 42.04 6.89
CA ARG A 206 -5.40 42.91 6.01
C ARG A 206 -5.51 42.19 4.65
N LYS A 207 -6.71 41.70 4.32
CA LYS A 207 -7.01 41.19 2.96
C LYS A 207 -7.09 42.39 2.01
N PHE A 208 -6.38 42.30 0.88
CA PHE A 208 -6.86 42.80 -0.40
C PHE A 208 -7.50 41.64 -1.13
#